data_AF-A0A962MJL8-F1
#
_entry.id   AF-A0A962MJL8-F1
#
_cell.length_a   1.000
_cell.length_b   1.000
_cell.length_c   1.000
_cell.angle_alpha   90.00
_cell.angle_beta   90.00
_cell.angle_gamma   90.00
#
_symmetry.space_group_name_H-M   'P 1'
#
loop_
_entity.id
_entity.type
_entity.pdbx_description
1 polymer ?
#
loop_
_entity_poly.entity_id
_entity_poly.type
_entity_poly.pdbx_seq_one_letter_code
_entity_poly.pdbx_strand_id
1 'polypeptide(L)'
;MNRFNRTLWGLLLVASLSLPAAQAAFGQSSPTRLSSRFDAGDRFEGIRLLGTVRLRAVNIQGHRLASLSALAWDDDEQILYAVSDKGVLFHLKPGFRNGMLDNARALAAYPLTDSKQQALSYPWADAEGLAVRRAANGKKGDSELLVSYEVRPRVRVYKPDGTRLGGEQLP
;
A
#
# COMPACT_ATOMS: atom_id res chain seq x y z
N MET A 1 -52.08 -15.09 48.59
CA MET A 1 -50.66 -15.01 49.02
C MET A 1 -49.83 -15.91 48.09
N ASN A 2 -48.80 -15.32 47.45
CA ASN A 2 -47.56 -15.88 46.86
C ASN A 2 -47.66 -17.04 45.84
N ARG A 3 -47.39 -16.87 44.53
CA ARG A 3 -46.12 -16.61 43.78
C ARG A 3 -45.18 -17.84 43.68
N PHE A 4 -44.46 -17.91 42.54
CA PHE A 4 -43.37 -18.81 42.10
C PHE A 4 -43.82 -20.04 41.27
N ASN A 5 -43.22 -20.42 40.12
CA ASN A 5 -42.11 -19.85 39.33
C ASN A 5 -42.15 -20.48 37.91
N ARG A 6 -42.10 -19.68 36.85
CA ARG A 6 -41.77 -20.13 35.48
C ARG A 6 -40.33 -19.74 35.20
N THR A 7 -39.39 -20.69 35.24
CA THR A 7 -38.00 -20.44 34.87
C THR A 7 -37.80 -20.86 33.42
N LEU A 8 -37.75 -19.89 32.51
CA LEU A 8 -37.31 -20.10 31.13
C LEU A 8 -35.77 -20.22 31.11
N TRP A 9 -35.29 -21.23 30.42
CA TRP A 9 -33.89 -21.39 30.04
C TRP A 9 -33.55 -20.36 28.96
N GLY A 10 -32.54 -19.52 29.22
CA GLY A 10 -31.92 -18.66 28.23
C GLY A 10 -30.42 -18.91 28.20
N LEU A 11 -29.96 -19.74 27.24
CA LEU A 11 -28.54 -19.85 26.92
C LEU A 11 -28.15 -18.65 26.06
N LEU A 12 -27.30 -17.77 26.60
CA LEU A 12 -26.65 -16.71 25.85
C LEU A 12 -25.43 -17.30 25.11
N LEU A 13 -25.54 -17.47 23.80
CA LEU A 13 -24.42 -17.81 22.94
C LEU A 13 -23.65 -16.52 22.64
N VAL A 14 -22.57 -16.27 23.38
CA VAL A 14 -21.60 -15.22 23.01
C VAL A 14 -20.73 -15.77 21.89
N ALA A 15 -21.08 -15.46 20.65
CA ALA A 15 -20.23 -15.72 19.50
C ALA A 15 -19.02 -14.78 19.58
N SER A 16 -17.91 -15.28 20.13
CA SER A 16 -16.61 -14.62 20.03
C SER A 16 -16.19 -14.63 18.57
N LEU A 17 -16.43 -13.51 17.87
CA LEU A 17 -15.81 -13.21 16.58
C LEU A 17 -14.29 -13.11 16.81
N SER A 18 -13.61 -14.24 16.65
CA SER A 18 -12.17 -14.26 16.48
C SER A 18 -11.85 -13.54 15.17
N LEU A 19 -11.52 -12.25 15.27
CA LEU A 19 -10.79 -11.55 14.21
C LEU A 19 -9.54 -12.39 13.93
N PRO A 20 -9.31 -12.85 12.69
CA PRO A 20 -8.03 -13.47 12.37
C PRO A 20 -6.96 -12.41 12.62
N ALA A 21 -6.12 -12.67 13.62
CA ALA A 21 -4.91 -11.91 13.85
C ALA A 21 -4.17 -11.81 12.52
N ALA A 22 -3.83 -10.59 12.12
CA ALA A 22 -3.03 -10.30 10.94
C ALA A 22 -1.87 -11.29 10.89
N GLN A 23 -1.93 -12.25 9.96
CA GLN A 23 -0.80 -13.12 9.69
C GLN A 23 0.35 -12.18 9.36
N ALA A 24 1.31 -12.10 10.27
CA ALA A 24 2.51 -11.35 10.06
C ALA A 24 3.10 -11.81 8.73
N ALA A 25 3.28 -10.85 7.82
CA ALA A 25 3.80 -10.99 6.47
C ALA A 25 5.28 -11.44 6.45
N PHE A 26 5.62 -12.49 7.19
CA PHE A 26 6.92 -13.14 7.12
C PHE A 26 7.10 -13.68 5.71
N GLY A 27 8.16 -13.21 5.04
CA GLY A 27 8.57 -13.72 3.73
C GLY A 27 8.18 -12.88 2.51
N GLN A 28 7.44 -11.77 2.64
CA GLN A 28 7.12 -10.92 1.47
C GLN A 28 8.32 -10.10 0.97
N SER A 29 9.32 -9.90 1.82
CA SER A 29 10.58 -9.26 1.45
C SER A 29 11.74 -9.88 2.22
N SER A 30 12.95 -9.71 1.72
CA SER A 30 14.17 -10.02 2.47
C SER A 30 15.24 -8.96 2.23
N PRO A 31 16.09 -8.63 3.22
CA PRO A 31 17.29 -7.86 2.98
C PRO A 31 18.07 -8.41 1.80
N THR A 32 18.62 -7.53 0.98
CA THR A 32 19.46 -7.90 -0.16
C THR A 32 20.58 -6.88 -0.28
N ARG A 33 21.72 -7.32 -0.81
CA ARG A 33 22.80 -6.42 -1.19
C ARG A 33 22.51 -5.86 -2.59
N LEU A 34 22.69 -4.54 -2.76
CA LEU A 34 22.55 -3.87 -4.06
C LEU A 34 23.87 -3.81 -4.83
N SER A 35 24.99 -3.68 -4.11
CA SER A 35 26.34 -3.50 -4.67
C SER A 35 27.36 -4.35 -3.92
N SER A 36 28.37 -4.85 -4.62
CA SER A 36 29.52 -5.52 -3.98
C SER A 36 30.50 -4.55 -3.31
N ARG A 37 30.34 -3.23 -3.54
CA ARG A 37 31.26 -2.18 -3.06
C ARG A 37 30.73 -1.35 -1.90
N PHE A 38 29.42 -1.33 -1.70
CA PHE A 38 28.76 -0.53 -0.68
C PHE A 38 27.73 -1.38 0.07
N ASP A 39 27.79 -1.33 1.39
CA ASP A 39 26.89 -2.02 2.30
C ASP A 39 25.88 -1.05 2.95
N ALA A 40 24.90 -1.62 3.64
CA ALA A 40 23.97 -0.84 4.45
C ALA A 40 24.74 -0.14 5.58
N GLY A 41 24.55 1.16 5.70
CA GLY A 41 25.24 2.04 6.64
C GLY A 41 26.33 2.90 6.00
N ASP A 42 26.83 2.49 4.85
CA ASP A 42 27.82 3.26 4.10
C ASP A 42 27.22 4.58 3.59
N ARG A 43 28.10 5.49 3.21
CA ARG A 43 27.74 6.70 2.47
C ARG A 43 28.21 6.59 1.04
N PHE A 44 27.32 6.90 0.11
CA PHE A 44 27.60 6.99 -1.32
C PHE A 44 27.09 8.35 -1.82
N GLU A 45 27.95 9.17 -2.42
CA GLU A 45 27.61 10.52 -2.89
C GLU A 45 26.92 11.38 -1.81
N GLY A 46 27.40 11.29 -0.56
CA GLY A 46 26.83 12.00 0.60
C GLY A 46 25.55 11.40 1.18
N ILE A 47 24.92 10.44 0.51
CA ILE A 47 23.68 9.77 0.94
C ILE A 47 24.04 8.56 1.80
N ARG A 48 23.47 8.46 3.01
CA ARG A 48 23.58 7.27 3.85
C ARG A 48 22.64 6.18 3.33
N LEU A 49 23.20 5.02 3.00
CA LEU A 49 22.43 3.88 2.53
C LEU A 49 21.79 3.19 3.75
N LEU A 50 20.47 3.26 3.90
CA LEU A 50 19.79 2.66 5.06
C LEU A 50 19.49 1.17 4.89
N GLY A 51 19.75 0.60 3.71
CA GLY A 51 19.52 -0.80 3.41
C GLY A 51 18.81 -0.99 2.08
N THR A 52 18.66 -2.24 1.67
CA THR A 52 17.91 -2.62 0.47
C THR A 52 17.15 -3.89 0.76
N VAL A 53 15.91 -3.96 0.31
CA VAL A 53 15.07 -5.15 0.44
C VAL A 53 14.61 -5.61 -0.92
N ARG A 54 14.63 -6.93 -1.13
CA ARG A 54 14.04 -7.57 -2.30
C ARG A 54 12.60 -7.91 -1.98
N LEU A 55 11.66 -7.34 -2.72
CA LEU A 55 10.26 -7.75 -2.68
C LEU A 55 10.10 -9.09 -3.40
N ARG A 56 9.32 -10.00 -2.81
CA ARG A 56 8.92 -11.24 -3.48
C ARG A 56 7.67 -10.98 -4.31
N ALA A 57 7.58 -11.64 -5.46
CA ALA A 57 6.38 -11.63 -6.27
C ALA A 57 5.29 -12.48 -5.60
N VAL A 58 4.44 -11.83 -4.80
CA VAL A 58 3.31 -12.44 -4.10
C VAL A 58 2.00 -11.84 -4.62
N ASN A 59 0.90 -12.57 -4.46
CA ASN A 59 -0.43 -12.04 -4.74
C ASN A 59 -1.01 -11.39 -3.48
N ILE A 60 -1.47 -10.15 -3.60
CA ILE A 60 -2.18 -9.39 -2.57
C ILE A 60 -3.53 -8.99 -3.17
N GLN A 61 -4.63 -9.38 -2.52
CA GLN A 61 -5.99 -9.04 -2.97
C GLN A 61 -6.25 -9.32 -4.46
N GLY A 62 -5.72 -10.44 -4.97
CA GLY A 62 -5.88 -10.84 -6.38
C GLY A 62 -4.89 -10.20 -7.36
N HIS A 63 -4.03 -9.29 -6.91
CA HIS A 63 -3.02 -8.63 -7.73
C HIS A 63 -1.60 -9.07 -7.37
N ARG A 64 -0.81 -9.37 -8.40
CA ARG A 64 0.60 -9.75 -8.22
C ARG A 64 1.45 -8.51 -7.98
N LEU A 65 2.20 -8.47 -6.88
CA LEU A 65 3.22 -7.45 -6.61
C LEU A 65 4.40 -7.62 -7.58
N ALA A 66 4.36 -6.90 -8.68
CA ALA A 66 5.35 -6.94 -9.75
C ALA A 66 5.23 -5.68 -10.60
N SER A 67 6.24 -5.45 -11.45
CA SER A 67 6.25 -4.35 -12.43
C SER A 67 5.99 -2.98 -11.82
N LEU A 68 6.63 -2.70 -10.67
CA LEU A 68 6.51 -1.40 -10.02
C LEU A 68 7.28 -0.36 -10.81
N SER A 69 6.64 0.78 -11.09
CA SER A 69 7.23 1.88 -11.86
C SER A 69 7.59 3.07 -10.96
N ALA A 70 6.77 3.38 -9.95
CA ALA A 70 7.02 4.52 -9.05
C ALA A 70 6.63 4.27 -7.59
N LEU A 71 7.23 5.06 -6.69
CA LEU A 71 7.05 5.01 -5.24
C LEU A 71 6.78 6.42 -4.68
N ALA A 72 5.94 6.53 -3.65
CA ALA A 72 5.75 7.77 -2.91
C ALA A 72 5.43 7.53 -1.43
N TRP A 73 6.04 8.31 -0.54
CA TRP A 73 5.84 8.22 0.90
C TRP A 73 4.71 9.14 1.35
N ASP A 74 3.84 8.61 2.22
CA ASP A 74 2.84 9.36 2.96
C ASP A 74 3.19 9.30 4.45
N ASP A 75 3.55 10.46 5.00
CA ASP A 75 4.00 10.60 6.38
C ASP A 75 2.83 10.56 7.36
N ASP A 76 1.67 11.11 7.01
CA ASP A 76 0.50 11.06 7.86
C ASP A 76 -0.02 9.62 7.97
N GLU A 77 -0.02 8.87 6.87
CA GLU A 77 -0.47 7.46 6.87
C GLU A 77 0.61 6.46 7.29
N GLN A 78 1.89 6.85 7.23
CA GLN A 78 3.04 5.96 7.38
C GLN A 78 2.98 4.79 6.38
N ILE A 79 2.64 5.11 5.13
CA ILE A 79 2.51 4.17 4.02
C ILE A 79 3.46 4.58 2.89
N LEU A 80 4.17 3.60 2.35
CA LEU A 80 4.88 3.74 1.08
C LEU A 80 3.97 3.22 -0.03
N TYR A 81 3.40 4.12 -0.82
CA TYR A 81 2.63 3.76 -2.00
C TYR A 81 3.56 3.34 -3.14
N ALA A 82 3.16 2.31 -3.87
CA ALA A 82 3.83 1.86 -5.08
C ALA A 82 2.81 1.66 -6.20
N VAL A 83 3.08 2.13 -7.41
CA VAL A 83 2.22 1.89 -8.58
C VAL A 83 2.91 0.98 -9.57
N SER A 84 2.14 0.09 -10.22
CA SER A 84 2.63 -0.74 -11.32
C SER A 84 2.17 -0.23 -12.70
N ASP A 85 2.95 -0.58 -13.72
CA ASP A 85 2.61 -0.42 -15.15
C ASP A 85 1.25 -1.07 -15.54
N LYS A 86 0.72 -1.98 -14.70
CA LYS A 86 -0.59 -2.61 -14.86
C LYS A 86 -1.73 -1.85 -14.18
N GLY A 87 -1.48 -0.64 -13.69
CA GLY A 87 -2.49 0.20 -13.07
C GLY A 87 -2.96 -0.33 -11.72
N VAL A 88 -2.06 -0.94 -10.94
CA VAL A 88 -2.34 -1.39 -9.56
C VAL A 88 -1.55 -0.54 -8.58
N LEU A 89 -2.24 -0.02 -7.58
CA LEU A 89 -1.67 0.66 -6.43
C LEU A 89 -1.46 -0.33 -5.29
N PHE A 90 -0.23 -0.44 -4.80
CA PHE A 90 0.13 -1.25 -3.64
C PHE A 90 0.46 -0.36 -2.45
N HIS A 91 0.03 -0.79 -1.27
CA HIS A 91 0.41 -0.17 0.00
C HIS A 91 1.52 -1.00 0.62
N LEU A 92 2.68 -0.41 0.83
CA LEU A 92 3.82 -1.04 1.47
C LEU A 92 4.09 -0.38 2.82
N LYS A 93 4.54 -1.18 3.79
CA LYS A 93 5.03 -0.71 5.08
C LYS A 93 6.49 -1.11 5.26
N PRO A 94 7.43 -0.15 5.10
CA PRO A 94 8.83 -0.37 5.46
C PRO A 94 8.96 -0.72 6.94
N GLY A 95 9.81 -1.70 7.24
CA GLY A 95 10.18 -2.09 8.59
C GLY A 95 11.65 -1.77 8.83
N PHE A 96 11.93 -1.07 9.92
CA PHE A 96 13.28 -0.69 10.32
C PHE A 96 13.71 -1.42 11.60
N ARG A 97 14.96 -1.86 11.64
CA ARG A 97 15.61 -2.44 12.81
C ARG A 97 16.95 -1.74 13.02
N ASN A 98 17.16 -1.18 14.21
CA ASN A 98 18.35 -0.40 14.54
C ASN A 98 18.63 0.75 13.53
N GLY A 99 17.57 1.41 13.05
CA GLY A 99 17.67 2.50 12.07
C GLY A 99 17.98 2.06 10.63
N MET A 100 18.01 0.76 10.35
CA MET A 100 18.25 0.20 9.01
C MET A 100 17.00 -0.46 8.46
N LEU A 101 16.77 -0.32 7.16
CA LEU A 101 15.68 -0.99 6.45
C LEU A 101 15.92 -2.50 6.46
N ASP A 102 14.99 -3.23 7.07
CA ASP A 102 15.08 -4.66 7.30
C ASP A 102 14.06 -5.44 6.46
N ASN A 103 12.86 -4.88 6.27
CA ASN A 103 11.81 -5.50 5.46
C ASN A 103 10.86 -4.44 4.88
N ALA A 104 9.97 -4.88 3.98
CA ALA A 104 8.82 -4.12 3.52
C ALA A 104 7.64 -5.09 3.37
N ARG A 105 6.53 -4.79 4.07
CA ARG A 105 5.33 -5.62 4.05
C ARG A 105 4.31 -5.02 3.10
N ALA A 106 3.77 -5.80 2.17
CA ALA A 106 2.59 -5.40 1.43
C ALA A 106 1.35 -5.51 2.33
N LEU A 107 0.62 -4.41 2.42
CA LEU A 107 -0.59 -4.27 3.23
C LEU A 107 -1.85 -4.47 2.39
N ALA A 108 -1.85 -3.90 1.18
CA ALA A 108 -3.01 -3.89 0.30
C ALA A 108 -2.61 -3.70 -1.17
N ALA A 109 -3.52 -4.01 -2.06
CA ALA A 109 -3.45 -3.80 -3.49
C ALA A 109 -4.84 -3.38 -4.02
N TYR A 110 -4.87 -2.29 -4.79
CA TYR A 110 -6.08 -1.72 -5.36
C TYR A 110 -5.89 -1.46 -6.85
N PRO A 111 -6.81 -1.91 -7.73
CA PRO A 111 -6.76 -1.47 -9.12
C PRO A 111 -7.10 0.03 -9.18
N LEU A 112 -6.36 0.79 -9.98
CA LEU A 112 -6.75 2.15 -10.34
C LEU A 112 -7.99 2.06 -11.23
N THR A 113 -8.99 2.90 -10.97
CA THR A 113 -10.26 2.85 -11.68
C THR A 113 -10.49 4.02 -12.64
N ASP A 114 -11.37 3.85 -13.61
CA ASP A 114 -11.86 4.95 -14.44
C ASP A 114 -12.99 5.73 -13.72
N SER A 115 -13.60 6.69 -14.41
CA SER A 115 -14.74 7.46 -13.87
C SER A 115 -15.99 6.61 -13.59
N LYS A 116 -16.07 5.41 -14.16
CA LYS A 116 -17.17 4.44 -13.97
C LYS A 116 -16.81 3.39 -12.90
N GLN A 117 -15.72 3.60 -12.16
CA GLN A 117 -15.20 2.64 -11.16
C GLN A 117 -14.78 1.29 -11.75
N GLN A 118 -14.47 1.24 -13.05
CA GLN A 118 -13.93 0.04 -13.68
C GLN A 118 -12.41 0.06 -13.61
N ALA A 119 -11.80 -1.09 -13.30
CA ALA A 119 -10.35 -1.21 -13.29
C ALA A 119 -9.77 -0.85 -14.67
N LEU A 120 -8.69 -0.07 -14.65
CA LEU A 120 -7.98 0.28 -15.88
C LEU A 120 -7.35 -0.96 -16.51
N SER A 121 -7.34 -0.97 -17.85
CA SER A 121 -6.62 -1.95 -18.65
C SER A 121 -5.74 -1.23 -19.67
N TYR A 122 -4.77 -1.94 -20.25
CA TYR A 122 -3.97 -1.42 -21.35
C TYR A 122 -4.88 -0.90 -22.49
N PRO A 123 -4.62 0.28 -23.09
CA PRO A 123 -3.43 1.13 -22.92
C PRO A 123 -3.57 2.22 -21.84
N TRP A 124 -4.63 2.18 -21.03
CA TRP A 124 -4.90 3.20 -20.01
C TRP A 124 -4.22 2.90 -18.68
N ALA A 125 -3.84 1.66 -18.39
CA ALA A 125 -3.30 1.27 -17.09
C ALA A 125 -1.82 1.65 -16.85
N ASP A 126 -1.10 2.01 -17.90
CA ASP A 126 0.36 2.18 -17.99
C ASP A 126 0.90 3.35 -17.15
N ALA A 127 1.00 3.13 -15.84
CA ALA A 127 1.32 4.13 -14.83
C ALA A 127 2.81 4.14 -14.50
N GLU A 128 3.44 5.31 -14.61
CA GLU A 128 4.90 5.45 -14.56
C GLU A 128 5.40 6.43 -13.50
N GLY A 129 4.55 7.33 -13.02
CA GLY A 129 4.91 8.30 -11.97
C GLY A 129 3.86 8.36 -10.89
N LEU A 130 4.31 8.65 -9.67
CA LEU A 130 3.48 8.71 -8.48
C LEU A 130 3.93 9.85 -7.57
N ALA A 131 2.99 10.66 -7.11
CA ALA A 131 3.19 11.65 -6.05
C ALA A 131 1.97 11.66 -5.12
N VAL A 132 2.20 12.07 -3.87
CA VAL A 132 1.15 12.17 -2.85
C VAL A 132 0.95 13.64 -2.49
N ARG A 133 -0.28 14.13 -2.61
CA ARG A 133 -0.71 15.40 -2.01
C ARG A 133 -1.19 15.14 -0.59
N ARG A 134 -0.95 16.12 0.29
CA ARG A 134 -1.35 16.07 1.70
C ARG A 134 -0.72 14.93 2.49
N ALA A 135 0.48 14.52 2.09
CA ALA A 135 1.24 13.46 2.73
C ALA A 135 1.75 13.80 4.15
N ALA A 136 1.72 15.06 4.57
CA ALA A 136 2.31 15.55 5.82
C ALA A 136 1.60 16.83 6.32
N ASN A 137 0.28 16.90 6.17
CA ASN A 137 -0.55 17.99 6.70
C ASN A 137 -1.07 17.71 8.12
N GLY A 138 -0.72 16.58 8.73
CA GLY A 138 -1.15 16.17 10.06
C GLY A 138 -2.55 15.55 10.09
N LYS A 139 -3.16 15.24 8.94
CA LYS A 139 -4.52 14.71 8.84
C LYS A 139 -4.55 13.38 8.09
N LYS A 140 -4.89 12.33 8.83
CA LYS A 140 -5.14 11.02 8.25
C LYS A 140 -6.42 10.99 7.40
N GLY A 141 -6.38 10.21 6.33
CA GLY A 141 -7.49 9.85 5.48
C GLY A 141 -7.81 10.87 4.39
N ASP A 142 -6.95 11.88 4.18
CA ASP A 142 -7.15 12.91 3.16
C ASP A 142 -6.09 12.95 2.05
N SER A 143 -5.22 11.94 2.01
CA SER A 143 -4.22 11.74 0.96
C SER A 143 -4.85 11.65 -0.43
N GLU A 144 -4.24 12.32 -1.39
CA GLU A 144 -4.59 12.23 -2.81
C GLU A 144 -3.36 11.80 -3.62
N LEU A 145 -3.53 10.82 -4.50
CA LEU A 145 -2.46 10.23 -5.29
C LEU A 145 -2.51 10.75 -6.71
N LEU A 146 -1.45 11.41 -7.15
CA LEU A 146 -1.26 11.83 -8.53
C LEU A 146 -0.49 10.76 -9.26
N VAL A 147 -1.10 10.22 -10.31
CA VAL A 147 -0.49 9.17 -11.14
C VAL A 147 -0.34 9.69 -12.57
N SER A 148 0.87 9.63 -13.10
CA SER A 148 1.17 9.92 -14.51
C SER A 148 1.27 8.63 -15.32
N TYR A 149 0.89 8.70 -16.59
CA TYR A 149 0.84 7.56 -17.50
C TYR A 149 1.69 7.81 -18.76
N GLU A 150 2.32 6.78 -19.31
CA GLU A 150 3.19 6.89 -20.50
C GLU A 150 2.40 6.70 -21.81
N VAL A 151 1.80 5.53 -22.07
CA VAL A 151 1.17 5.25 -23.39
C VAL A 151 0.01 6.18 -23.72
N ARG A 152 -0.78 6.59 -22.71
CA ARG A 152 -1.84 7.60 -22.84
C ARG A 152 -1.52 8.77 -21.91
N PRO A 153 -0.65 9.72 -22.34
CA PRO A 153 -0.13 10.78 -21.49
C PRO A 153 -1.22 11.58 -20.80
N ARG A 154 -1.22 11.53 -19.49
CA ARG A 154 -2.15 12.26 -18.61
C ARG A 154 -1.70 12.13 -17.17
N VAL A 155 -2.23 13.02 -16.34
CA VAL A 155 -2.18 12.87 -14.88
C VAL A 155 -3.60 12.67 -14.36
N ARG A 156 -3.77 11.70 -13.46
CA ARG A 156 -5.04 11.40 -12.79
C ARG A 156 -4.85 11.43 -11.28
N VAL A 157 -5.90 11.84 -10.59
CA VAL A 157 -5.93 11.93 -9.13
C VAL A 157 -6.77 10.78 -8.61
N TYR A 158 -6.26 10.06 -7.61
CA TYR A 158 -6.89 8.91 -6.98
C TYR A 158 -6.91 9.03 -5.47
N LYS A 159 -7.86 8.34 -4.84
CA LYS A 159 -7.78 7.99 -3.42
C LYS A 159 -6.81 6.82 -3.22
N PRO A 160 -6.34 6.60 -1.98
CA PRO A 160 -5.55 5.41 -1.63
C PRO A 160 -6.23 4.06 -1.89
N ASP A 161 -7.54 4.00 -2.07
CA ASP A 161 -8.26 2.77 -2.44
C ASP A 161 -8.33 2.53 -3.96
N GLY A 162 -7.61 3.32 -4.76
CA GLY A 162 -7.59 3.23 -6.22
C GLY A 162 -8.78 3.90 -6.92
N THR A 163 -9.73 4.47 -6.17
CA THR A 163 -10.87 5.20 -6.74
C THR A 163 -10.41 6.52 -7.34
N ARG A 164 -10.75 6.76 -8.60
CA ARG A 164 -10.47 8.02 -9.29
C ARG A 164 -11.28 9.20 -8.72
N LEU A 165 -10.58 10.28 -8.41
CA LEU A 165 -11.15 11.58 -8.03
C LEU A 165 -11.29 12.53 -9.23
N GLY A 166 -10.32 12.50 -10.15
CA GLY A 166 -10.28 13.46 -11.24
C GLY A 166 -9.03 13.37 -12.10
N GLY A 167 -8.58 14.50 -12.62
CA GLY A 167 -7.33 14.60 -13.37
C GLY A 167 -6.82 16.02 -13.44
N GLU A 168 -5.53 16.14 -13.74
CA GLU A 168 -4.88 17.44 -13.90
C GLU A 168 -4.80 17.79 -15.38
N GLN A 169 -4.98 19.08 -15.68
CA GLN A 169 -4.69 19.65 -16.98
C GLN A 169 -3.18 19.78 -17.10
N LEU A 170 -2.58 19.17 -18.12
CA LEU A 170 -1.20 19.44 -18.48
C LEU A 170 -1.15 20.66 -19.42
N PRO A 171 -0.10 21.50 -19.35
CA PRO A 171 0.10 22.62 -20.25
C PRO A 171 0.07 22.25 -21.73
#